data_AF-A0A931SNZ3-F1
#
_entry.id   AF-A0A931SNZ3-F1
#
_cell.length_a   1.000
_cell.length_b   1.000
_cell.length_c   1.000
_cell.angle_alpha   90.00
_cell.angle_beta   90.00
_cell.angle_gamma   90.00
#
_symmetry.space_group_name_H-M   'P 1'
#
loop_
_entity.id
_entity.type
_entity.pdbx_description
1 polymer ?
#
loop_
_entity_poly.entity_id
_entity_poly.type
_entity_poly.pdbx_seq_one_letter_code
_entity_poly.pdbx_strand_id
1 'polypeptide(L)' 'MRFRVIQEVIFELTVEASSGEEAQRLASQVPYSQWDKGYPVREECVPVEEDPLNPHGF' A
#
# COMPACT_ATOMS: atom_id res chain seq x y z
N MET A 1 -15.28 -15.93 13.78
CA MET A 1 -15.43 -14.94 12.68
C MET A 1 -14.06 -14.40 12.29
N ARG A 2 -13.69 -14.46 11.01
CA ARG A 2 -12.41 -13.96 10.48
C ARG A 2 -12.68 -12.82 9.51
N PHE A 3 -11.91 -11.75 9.63
CA PHE A 3 -12.00 -10.56 8.78
C PHE A 3 -10.66 -10.33 8.11
N ARG A 4 -10.69 -9.99 6.82
CA ARG A 4 -9.51 -9.47 6.13
C ARG A 4 -9.59 -7.95 6.19
N VAL A 5 -8.54 -7.34 6.73
CA VAL A 5 -8.32 -5.89 6.73
C VAL A 5 -7.15 -5.62 5.80
N ILE A 6 -7.37 -4.77 4.79
CA ILE A 6 -6.34 -4.34 3.85
C ILE A 6 -6.00 -2.88 4.16
N GLN A 7 -4.71 -2.56 4.23
CA GLN A 7 -4.20 -1.19 4.35
C GLN A 7 -3.10 -0.99 3.31
N GLU A 8 -3.21 0.06 2.50
CA GLU A 8 -2.22 0.41 1.49
C GLU A 8 -1.37 1.59 1.98
N VAL A 9 -0.06 1.52 1.71
CA VAL A 9 0.89 2.61 2.01
C VAL A 9 1.42 3.11 0.69
N ILE A 10 1.21 4.40 0.41
CA ILE A 10 1.75 5.06 -0.78
C ILE A 10 2.99 5.85 -0.37
N PHE A 11 4.06 5.69 -1.14
CA PHE A 11 5.27 6.48 -1.02
C PHE A 11 5.30 7.51 -2.14
N GLU A 12 5.44 8.77 -1.79
CA GLU A 12 5.47 9.89 -2.74
C GLU A 12 6.76 10.68 -2.57
N LEU A 13 7.31 11.18 -3.67
CA LEU A 13 8.47 12.06 -3.65
C LEU A 13 8.28 13.14 -4.71
N THR A 14 8.39 14.39 -4.29
CA THR A 14 8.40 15.54 -5.21
C THR A 14 9.85 15.94 -5.47
N VAL A 15 10.24 15.98 -6.74
CA VAL A 15 11.57 16.44 -7.18
C VAL A 15 11.46 17.54 -8.22
N GLU A 16 12.36 18.51 -8.17
CA GLU A 16 12.52 19.51 -9.21
C GLU A 16 13.42 18.97 -10.32
N ALA A 17 12.93 18.94 -11.56
CA ALA A 17 13.64 18.40 -12.70
C ALA A 17 13.25 19.14 -13.99
N SER A 18 14.15 19.18 -14.97
CA SER A 18 13.90 19.79 -16.28
C SER A 18 13.15 18.86 -17.25
N SER A 19 13.03 17.56 -16.91
CA SER A 19 12.34 16.55 -17.71
C SER A 19 11.88 15.36 -16.86
N GLY A 20 10.96 14.55 -17.40
CA GLY A 20 10.49 13.33 -16.72
C GLY A 20 11.57 12.27 -16.51
N GLU A 21 12.49 12.10 -17.48
CA GLU A 21 13.62 11.17 -17.35
C GLU A 21 14.57 11.61 -16.23
N GLU A 22 14.84 12.91 -16.14
CA GLU A 22 15.64 13.47 -15.04
C GLU A 22 14.94 13.31 -13.69
N ALA A 23 13.63 13.55 -13.61
CA ALA A 23 12.85 13.35 -12.39
C ALA A 23 12.95 11.89 -11.89
N GLN A 24 12.83 10.91 -12.80
CA GLN A 24 12.93 9.49 -12.45
C GLN A 24 14.34 9.11 -11.98
N ARG A 25 15.38 9.66 -12.62
CA ARG A 25 16.77 9.49 -12.20
C ARG A 25 17.06 10.13 -10.85
N LEU A 26 16.47 11.28 -10.54
CA LEU A 26 16.61 11.93 -9.23
C LEU A 26 15.87 11.13 -8.15
N ALA A 27 14.65 10.69 -8.44
CA ALA A 27 13.85 9.88 -7.51
C ALA A 27 14.54 8.57 -7.13
N SER A 28 15.21 7.89 -8.08
CA SER A 28 15.92 6.63 -7.79
C SER A 28 17.15 6.79 -6.91
N GLN A 29 17.66 8.01 -6.74
CA GLN A 29 18.79 8.32 -5.85
C GLN A 29 18.34 8.58 -4.40
N VAL A 30 17.05 8.85 -4.18
CA VAL A 30 16.49 9.13 -2.85
C VAL A 30 15.97 7.82 -2.25
N PRO A 31 16.49 7.37 -1.09
CA PRO A 31 15.98 6.17 -0.43
C PRO A 31 14.50 6.30 -0.06
N TYR A 32 13.70 5.24 -0.23
CA TYR A 32 12.26 5.22 0.14
C TYR A 32 11.96 5.62 1.60
N SER A 33 12.93 5.52 2.50
CA SER A 33 12.79 5.99 3.88
C SER A 33 12.65 7.51 4.00
N GLN A 34 13.08 8.26 2.99
CA GLN A 34 13.02 9.71 2.91
C GLN A 34 11.83 10.22 2.08
N TRP A 35 11.07 9.30 1.47
CA TRP A 35 9.87 9.63 0.72
C TRP A 35 8.74 9.92 1.70
N ASP A 36 7.85 10.84 1.32
CA ASP A 36 6.66 11.15 2.07
C ASP A 36 5.74 9.93 2.07
N LYS A 37 5.23 9.59 3.25
CA LYS A 37 4.36 8.43 3.45
C LYS A 37 2.92 8.93 3.50
N GLY A 38 2.17 8.61 2.46
CA GLY A 38 0.73 8.69 2.47
C GLY A 38 0.13 7.39 3.01
N TYR A 39 -0.86 7.51 3.89
CA TYR A 39 -1.75 6.40 4.26
C TYR A 39 -3.13 6.68 3.65
N PRO A 40 -3.34 6.41 2.34
CA PRO A 40 -4.70 6.33 1.85
C PRO A 40 -5.32 5.08 2.48
N VAL A 41 -6.11 5.29 3.52
CA VAL A 41 -6.79 4.18 4.19
C VAL A 41 -7.94 3.74 3.30
N ARG A 42 -7.68 2.79 2.40
CA ARG A 42 -8.74 2.02 1.76
C ARG A 42 -9.13 0.91 2.73
N GLU A 43 -10.01 1.22 3.67
CA GLU A 43 -10.53 0.25 4.64
C GLU A 43 -11.51 -0.70 3.95
N GLU A 44 -11.00 -1.81 3.42
CA GLU A 44 -11.83 -2.93 3.04
C GLU A 44 -11.85 -3.95 4.18
N CYS A 45 -13.01 -4.06 4.84
CA CYS A 45 -13.31 -5.09 5.83
C CYS A 45 -14.20 -6.13 5.16
N VAL A 46 -13.59 -7.19 4.64
CA VAL A 46 -14.31 -8.26 3.95
C VAL A 46 -14.44 -9.46 4.90
N PRO A 47 -15.67 -9.94 5.18
CA PRO A 47 -15.83 -11.22 5.86
C PRO A 47 -15.30 -12.31 4.91
N VAL A 48 -14.30 -13.04 5.36
CA VAL A 48 -13.86 -14.23 4.61
C VAL A 48 -14.88 -15.31 4.96
N GLU A 49 -15.67 -15.73 3.97
CA GLU A 49 -16.71 -16.76 4.11
C GLU A 49 -16.16 -17.93 4.94
N GLU A 50 -16.96 -18.37 5.92
CA GLU A 50 -16.72 -19.66 6.56
C GLU A 50 -16.72 -20.72 5.47
N ASP A 51 -15.69 -21.57 5.47
CA ASP A 51 -15.62 -22.73 4.61
C ASP A 51 -16.97 -23.46 4.63
N PRO A 52 -17.69 -23.60 3.50
CA PRO A 52 -19.00 -24.24 3.48
C PRO A 52 -18.95 -25.70 3.97
N LEU A 53 -17.74 -26.27 4.08
CA LEU A 53 -17.51 -27.64 4.53
C LEU A 53 -17.15 -27.77 6.01
N ASN A 54 -16.89 -26.68 6.75
CA ASN A 54 -16.64 -26.80 8.20
C ASN A 54 -16.88 -25.53 9.02
N PRO A 55 -18.13 -25.28 9.46
CA PRO A 55 -18.46 -24.13 10.32
C PRO A 55 -17.95 -24.24 11.77
N HIS A 56 -17.34 -25.37 12.19
CA HIS A 56 -16.83 -25.57 13.56
C HIS A 56 -15.50 -26.37 13.62
N GLY A 57 -14.54 -26.13 12.73
CA GLY A 57 -13.22 -26.78 12.81
C GLY A 57 -12.32 -26.18 13.90
N PHE A 58 -12.03 -26.97 14.93
CA PHE A 58 -11.05 -26.72 16.01
C PHE A 58 -9.65 -26.31 15.51
#